data_AF-A0A497J295-F1
#
_entry.id   AF-A0A497J295-F1
#
_cell.length_a   1.000
_cell.length_b   1.000
_cell.length_c   1.000
_cell.angle_alpha   90.00
_cell.angle_beta   90.00
_cell.angle_gamma   90.00
#
_symmetry.space_group_name_H-M   'P 1'
#
loop_
_entity.id
_entity.type
_entity.pdbx_description
1 polymer ?
#
loop_
_entity_poly.entity_id
_entity_poly.type
_entity_poly.pdbx_seq_one_letter_code
_entity_poly.pdbx_strand_id
1 'polypeptide(L)'
;MRGGWTGRILRVDLSSEKHTVQNLDAKDAVDLLGGRGLAVKILWDELRPGTDPFSPENRLIFATGPLTGFALPSSGKLVIAAKSPLTGGYGDGNIGTRASVQLRKAGYDLIVVQGKAKEPSLLYVEDDSVEIKSATDLWGRNAYEVQDLLEEEYGKVGILVIGPGGEKLVRFAVVVSEKGRAGGRTGMGAVMGSKNLKAVVIKGTKEIPAINPEGLKEMAKEGYAEIKAAENYDFWVRQGTMATIEWSQANSVLPTYNFREGVFDEWEGISGSKMEEYKVSQKGCPFCNMQCGMQCEIRDGPYKGEICEVDYENIGMLGSNLGIGDFDWALNLNLLADKEGIDTITLGSVLGFATECMEKGLLSKEEVG
;
A
#
# COMPACT_ATOMS: atom_id res chain seq x y z
N MET A 1 25.19 8.36 13.88
CA MET A 1 24.72 7.02 13.45
C MET A 1 25.81 6.36 12.64
N ARG A 2 26.04 5.05 12.81
CA ARG A 2 27.03 4.28 12.03
C ARG A 2 26.24 3.17 11.33
N GLY A 3 25.87 3.35 10.06
CA GLY A 3 25.14 2.34 9.27
C GLY A 3 23.67 2.12 9.66
N GLY A 4 22.94 1.40 8.82
CA GLY A 4 21.50 1.11 8.99
C GLY A 4 20.61 2.28 8.56
N TRP A 5 20.88 3.51 8.99
CA TRP A 5 20.16 4.71 8.57
C TRP A 5 21.00 5.56 7.62
N THR A 6 20.37 6.24 6.67
CA THR A 6 21.05 7.28 5.88
C THR A 6 21.27 8.56 6.69
N GLY A 7 20.48 8.75 7.75
CA GLY A 7 20.52 9.89 8.67
C GLY A 7 19.85 11.14 8.11
N ARG A 8 19.06 11.03 7.04
CA ARG A 8 18.47 12.20 6.34
C ARG A 8 16.97 12.05 6.16
N ILE A 9 16.25 13.13 6.45
CA ILE A 9 14.81 13.28 6.20
C ILE A 9 14.63 14.34 5.12
N LEU A 10 13.98 13.99 4.00
CA LEU A 10 13.58 14.94 2.98
C LEU A 10 12.27 15.61 3.42
N ARG A 11 12.30 16.92 3.68
CA ARG A 11 11.12 17.73 3.99
C ARG A 11 10.66 18.47 2.74
N VAL A 12 9.40 18.33 2.37
CA VAL A 12 8.81 18.96 1.18
C VAL A 12 7.58 19.77 1.58
N ASP A 13 7.55 21.05 1.22
CA ASP A 13 6.39 21.92 1.36
C ASP A 13 5.81 22.22 -0.02
N LEU A 14 4.64 21.64 -0.31
CA LEU A 14 3.98 21.77 -1.61
C LEU A 14 3.35 23.14 -1.84
N SER A 15 3.10 23.94 -0.78
CA SER A 15 2.51 25.27 -0.92
C SER A 15 3.54 26.32 -1.32
N SER A 16 4.77 26.18 -0.81
CA SER A 16 5.89 27.05 -1.18
C SER A 16 6.77 26.49 -2.29
N GLU A 17 6.52 25.25 -2.71
CA GLU A 17 7.32 24.49 -3.68
C GLU A 17 8.80 24.38 -3.28
N LYS A 18 9.06 24.25 -1.97
CA LYS A 18 10.41 24.17 -1.41
C LYS A 18 10.66 22.83 -0.76
N HIS A 19 11.91 22.41 -0.79
CA HIS A 19 12.37 21.24 -0.04
C HIS A 19 13.61 21.59 0.80
N THR A 20 13.81 20.83 1.87
CA THR A 20 15.03 20.89 2.70
C THR A 20 15.41 19.48 3.13
N VAL A 21 16.67 19.29 3.47
CA VAL A 21 17.15 18.03 4.05
C VAL A 21 17.44 18.26 5.53
N GLN A 22 16.69 17.56 6.38
CA GLN A 22 16.88 17.58 7.82
C GLN A 22 17.71 16.36 8.25
N ASN A 23 18.65 16.57 9.18
CA ASN A 23 19.34 15.47 9.83
C ASN A 23 18.38 14.71 10.76
N LEU A 24 18.33 13.39 10.62
CA LEU A 24 17.65 12.52 11.56
C LEU A 24 18.44 12.51 12.88
N ASP A 25 17.76 12.75 13.99
CA ASP A 25 18.38 12.66 15.30
C ASP A 25 18.79 11.21 15.60
N ALA A 26 20.03 11.02 16.07
CA ALA A 26 20.59 9.69 16.28
C ALA A 26 19.92 8.93 17.43
N LYS A 27 19.42 9.66 18.45
CA LYS A 27 18.71 9.05 19.57
C LYS A 27 17.33 8.60 19.11
N ASP A 28 16.59 9.43 18.36
CA ASP A 28 15.30 9.05 17.79
C ASP A 28 15.44 7.85 16.84
N ALA A 29 16.48 7.82 16.00
CA ALA A 29 16.74 6.67 15.11
C ALA A 29 16.92 5.36 15.88
N VAL A 30 17.65 5.38 17.00
CA VAL A 30 17.91 4.19 17.83
C VAL A 30 16.67 3.80 18.65
N ASP A 31 16.05 4.77 19.31
CA ASP A 31 14.94 4.52 20.24
C ASP A 31 13.64 4.12 19.51
N LEU A 32 13.45 4.59 18.28
CA LEU A 32 12.23 4.37 17.50
C LEU A 32 12.43 3.47 16.28
N LEU A 33 13.68 3.04 16.03
CA LEU A 33 14.16 2.21 14.92
C LEU A 33 13.95 2.79 13.51
N GLY A 34 12.76 3.26 13.15
CA GLY A 34 12.42 3.67 11.79
C GLY A 34 10.94 3.52 11.49
N GLY A 35 10.57 3.68 10.21
CA GLY A 35 9.22 3.40 9.71
C GLY A 35 8.13 4.06 10.56
N ARG A 36 7.26 3.22 11.14
CA ARG A 36 6.16 3.63 12.03
C ARG A 36 6.63 4.47 13.22
N GLY A 37 7.74 4.09 13.88
CA GLY A 37 8.22 4.77 15.09
C GLY A 37 8.62 6.22 14.82
N LEU A 38 9.39 6.46 13.76
CA LEU A 38 9.76 7.81 13.35
C LEU A 38 8.57 8.59 12.79
N ALA A 39 7.68 7.94 12.05
CA ALA A 39 6.48 8.60 11.52
C ALA A 39 5.54 9.09 12.64
N VAL A 40 5.26 8.27 13.65
CA VAL A 40 4.39 8.68 14.77
C VAL A 40 5.04 9.78 15.60
N LYS A 41 6.36 9.76 15.80
CA LYS A 41 7.10 10.81 16.51
C LYS A 41 6.98 12.16 15.81
N ILE A 42 7.17 12.19 14.49
CA ILE A 42 7.02 13.42 13.69
C ILE A 42 5.59 13.95 13.79
N LEU A 43 4.57 13.09 13.69
CA LEU A 43 3.18 13.52 13.84
C LEU A 43 2.89 14.03 15.26
N TRP A 44 3.43 13.38 16.28
CA TRP A 44 3.27 13.79 17.68
C TRP A 44 3.90 15.15 17.98
N ASP A 45 5.10 15.41 17.45
CA ASP A 45 5.80 16.66 17.68
C ASP A 45 5.21 17.83 16.88
N GLU A 46 4.72 17.57 15.65
CA GLU A 46 4.39 18.62 14.69
C GLU A 46 2.90 18.92 14.57
N LEU A 47 2.01 17.99 14.95
CA LEU A 47 0.57 18.19 14.84
C LEU A 47 -0.05 18.58 16.18
N ARG A 48 -0.98 19.53 16.12
CA ARG A 48 -1.77 19.92 17.28
C ARG A 48 -3.00 19.00 17.39
N PRO A 49 -3.48 18.74 18.62
CA PRO A 49 -4.81 18.15 18.80
C PRO A 49 -5.85 18.94 18.00
N GLY A 50 -6.75 18.21 17.32
CA GLY A 50 -7.78 18.83 16.48
C GLY A 50 -7.36 19.30 15.08
N THR A 51 -6.08 19.16 14.66
CA THR A 51 -5.69 19.44 13.25
C THR A 51 -6.60 18.68 12.27
N ASP A 52 -7.18 19.37 11.29
CA ASP A 52 -8.02 18.73 10.29
C ASP A 52 -7.17 17.80 9.39
N PRO A 53 -7.52 16.51 9.24
CA PRO A 53 -6.79 15.57 8.40
C PRO A 53 -6.62 15.98 6.92
N PHE A 54 -7.52 16.81 6.36
CA PHE A 54 -7.39 17.30 4.98
C PHE A 54 -6.72 18.68 4.86
N SER A 55 -6.31 19.25 5.99
CA SER A 55 -5.65 20.54 6.00
C SER A 55 -4.20 20.47 5.49
N PRO A 56 -3.68 21.56 4.90
CA PRO A 56 -2.26 21.67 4.52
C PRO A 56 -1.30 21.40 5.69
N GLU A 57 -1.74 21.63 6.92
CA GLU A 57 -0.98 21.42 8.15
C GLU A 57 -0.76 19.93 8.47
N ASN A 58 -1.61 19.02 8.00
CA ASN A 58 -1.38 17.58 8.19
C ASN A 58 -0.07 17.16 7.49
N ARG A 59 0.62 16.15 8.02
CA ARG A 59 1.82 15.57 7.39
C ARG A 59 1.46 14.28 6.68
N LEU A 60 1.98 14.10 5.48
CA LEU A 60 2.03 12.81 4.81
C LEU A 60 3.48 12.33 4.83
N ILE A 61 3.71 11.17 5.43
CA ILE A 61 5.05 10.67 5.71
C ILE A 61 5.24 9.33 4.99
N PHE A 62 6.31 9.24 4.20
CA PHE A 62 6.81 7.99 3.63
C PHE A 62 8.07 7.60 4.39
N ALA A 63 8.04 6.52 5.16
CA ALA A 63 9.09 6.17 6.11
C ALA A 63 9.62 4.75 5.91
N THR A 64 10.94 4.61 5.89
CA THR A 64 11.63 3.33 5.78
C THR A 64 12.23 2.91 7.12
N GLY A 65 12.55 1.62 7.24
CA GLY A 65 13.30 1.08 8.39
C GLY A 65 14.79 0.94 8.08
N PRO A 66 15.64 0.67 9.08
CA PRO A 66 17.09 0.61 8.90
C PRO A 66 17.52 -0.58 8.03
N LEU A 67 16.72 -1.65 7.97
CA LEU A 67 16.97 -2.81 7.11
C LEU A 67 16.50 -2.59 5.67
N THR A 68 15.68 -1.57 5.41
CA THR A 68 15.07 -1.36 4.10
C THR A 68 16.14 -1.17 3.03
N GLY A 69 16.01 -1.90 1.91
CA GLY A 69 16.90 -1.76 0.77
C GLY A 69 18.19 -2.60 0.81
N PHE A 70 18.54 -3.19 1.96
CA PHE A 70 19.57 -4.23 2.01
C PHE A 70 19.06 -5.54 1.44
N ALA A 71 19.95 -6.38 0.90
CA ALA A 71 19.59 -7.69 0.35
C ALA A 71 19.27 -8.74 1.44
N LEU A 72 18.49 -8.35 2.45
CA LEU A 72 17.95 -9.19 3.52
C LEU A 72 16.55 -9.68 3.15
N PRO A 73 16.09 -10.83 3.70
CA PRO A 73 14.77 -11.36 3.40
C PRO A 73 13.65 -10.32 3.62
N SER A 74 12.88 -10.06 2.57
CA SER A 74 11.65 -9.25 2.61
C SER A 74 11.83 -7.80 3.09
N SER A 75 13.01 -7.21 2.86
CA SER A 75 13.37 -5.85 3.31
C SER A 75 12.83 -4.70 2.43
N GLY A 76 11.91 -4.98 1.50
CA GLY A 76 11.36 -4.00 0.54
C GLY A 76 10.10 -3.25 0.99
N LYS A 77 9.93 -2.98 2.30
CA LYS A 77 8.71 -2.37 2.86
C LYS A 77 8.86 -0.87 3.13
N LEU A 78 7.74 -0.14 2.97
CA LEU A 78 7.57 1.28 3.25
C LEU A 78 6.33 1.50 4.13
N VAL A 79 6.44 2.39 5.11
CA VAL A 79 5.31 2.89 5.89
C VAL A 79 4.81 4.20 5.28
N ILE A 80 3.50 4.35 5.17
CA ILE A 80 2.83 5.60 4.76
C ILE A 80 1.94 6.03 5.92
N ALA A 81 2.15 7.22 6.47
CA ALA A 81 1.48 7.66 7.69
C ALA A 81 1.06 9.12 7.64
N ALA A 82 -0.03 9.44 8.35
CA ALA A 82 -0.58 10.77 8.52
C ALA A 82 -1.56 10.80 9.71
N LYS A 83 -2.11 11.97 10.02
CA LYS A 83 -3.39 11.99 10.75
C LYS A 83 -4.50 11.48 9.83
N SER A 84 -5.25 10.48 10.27
CA SER A 84 -6.25 9.78 9.45
C SER A 84 -7.52 10.62 9.27
N PRO A 85 -8.03 10.78 8.03
CA PRO A 85 -9.36 11.34 7.77
C PRO A 85 -10.50 10.38 8.08
N LEU A 86 -10.23 9.08 8.22
CA LEU A 86 -11.22 8.07 8.56
C LEU A 86 -11.46 7.99 10.07
N THR A 87 -10.39 7.95 10.86
CA THR A 87 -10.46 7.70 12.31
C THR A 87 -10.25 8.95 13.16
N GLY A 88 -9.70 10.03 12.59
CA GLY A 88 -9.36 11.25 13.32
C GLY A 88 -8.10 11.17 14.19
N GLY A 89 -7.48 10.00 14.31
CA GLY A 89 -6.26 9.75 15.07
C GLY A 89 -5.01 9.56 14.21
N TYR A 90 -4.01 8.88 14.75
CA TYR A 90 -2.89 8.35 13.96
C TYR A 90 -3.40 7.32 12.96
N GLY A 91 -2.95 7.43 11.70
CA GLY A 91 -3.18 6.43 10.68
C GLY A 91 -1.89 6.11 9.95
N ASP A 92 -1.67 4.83 9.66
CA ASP A 92 -0.65 4.41 8.72
C ASP A 92 -1.12 3.22 7.87
N GLY A 93 -0.23 2.79 6.99
CA GLY A 93 -0.23 1.47 6.39
C GLY A 93 1.15 1.10 5.88
N ASN A 94 1.30 -0.18 5.51
CA ASN A 94 2.56 -0.73 5.04
C ASN A 94 2.39 -1.24 3.62
N ILE A 95 3.36 -0.93 2.75
CA ILE A 95 3.35 -1.35 1.35
C ILE A 95 4.72 -1.92 0.98
N GLY A 96 4.73 -3.05 0.28
CA GLY A 96 5.95 -3.57 -0.34
C GLY A 96 6.12 -2.96 -1.72
N THR A 97 7.21 -2.23 -1.94
CA THR A 97 7.38 -1.43 -3.15
C THR A 97 8.84 -1.14 -3.43
N ARG A 98 9.20 -1.09 -4.72
CA ARG A 98 10.50 -0.56 -5.16
C ARG A 98 10.78 0.85 -4.65
N ALA A 99 9.76 1.67 -4.41
CA ALA A 99 9.92 3.02 -3.85
C ALA A 99 10.64 3.01 -2.49
N SER A 100 10.48 1.97 -1.68
CA SER A 100 11.19 1.82 -0.39
C SER A 100 12.70 1.73 -0.59
N VAL A 101 13.13 0.92 -1.55
CA VAL A 101 14.54 0.68 -1.88
C VAL A 101 15.13 1.92 -2.53
N GLN A 102 14.41 2.51 -3.48
CA GLN A 102 14.84 3.72 -4.19
C GLN A 102 14.96 4.91 -3.24
N LEU A 103 14.08 5.05 -2.25
CA LEU A 103 14.17 6.10 -1.24
C LEU A 103 15.46 5.98 -0.40
N ARG A 104 15.77 4.77 0.06
CA ARG A 104 17.02 4.49 0.78
C ARG A 104 18.25 4.76 -0.08
N LYS A 105 18.22 4.36 -1.35
CA LYS A 105 19.31 4.62 -2.31
C LYS A 105 19.41 6.08 -2.76
N ALA A 106 18.33 6.87 -2.69
CA ALA A 106 18.40 8.32 -2.88
C ALA A 106 19.09 9.01 -1.69
N GLY A 107 19.24 8.26 -0.59
CA GLY A 107 19.94 8.66 0.62
C GLY A 107 19.03 9.24 1.68
N TYR A 108 17.74 8.92 1.69
CA TYR A 108 16.80 9.38 2.72
C TYR A 108 16.17 8.20 3.45
N ASP A 109 15.93 8.38 4.76
CA ASP A 109 15.18 7.44 5.58
C ASP A 109 13.67 7.74 5.51
N LEU A 110 13.31 9.02 5.35
CA LEU A 110 11.92 9.49 5.27
C LEU A 110 11.75 10.61 4.25
N ILE A 111 10.56 10.69 3.66
CA ILE A 111 10.01 11.90 3.05
C ILE A 111 8.85 12.38 3.92
N VAL A 112 8.84 13.65 4.31
CA VAL A 112 7.71 14.29 4.99
C VAL A 112 7.17 15.41 4.13
N VAL A 113 5.92 15.27 3.70
CA VAL A 113 5.21 16.22 2.86
C VAL A 113 4.24 17.02 3.72
N GLN A 114 4.31 18.35 3.58
CA GLN A 114 3.36 19.30 4.16
C GLN A 114 2.84 20.26 3.08
N GLY A 115 1.88 21.10 3.46
CA GLY A 115 1.27 22.05 2.53
C GLY A 115 0.32 21.34 1.57
N LYS A 116 -0.07 22.09 0.53
CA LYS A 116 -0.91 21.69 -0.59
C LYS A 116 -0.45 22.43 -1.85
N ALA A 117 -0.25 21.70 -2.94
CA ALA A 117 0.08 22.28 -4.24
C ALA A 117 -1.13 23.01 -4.83
N LYS A 118 -0.88 24.07 -5.62
CA LYS A 118 -1.97 24.85 -6.24
C LYS A 118 -2.76 24.06 -7.28
N GLU A 119 -2.08 23.17 -7.99
CA GLU A 119 -2.61 22.29 -9.03
C GLU A 119 -2.14 20.85 -8.76
N PRO A 120 -2.74 19.84 -9.43
CA PRO A 120 -2.22 18.48 -9.39
C PRO A 120 -0.73 18.42 -9.65
N SER A 121 0.00 17.72 -8.78
CA SER A 121 1.46 17.69 -8.77
C SER A 121 2.02 16.28 -8.63
N LEU A 122 3.28 16.12 -9.02
CA LEU A 122 4.09 14.92 -8.85
C LEU A 122 5.39 15.30 -8.18
N LEU A 123 5.79 14.57 -7.14
CA LEU A 123 7.10 14.74 -6.50
C LEU A 123 8.11 13.78 -7.14
N TYR A 124 9.10 14.32 -7.85
CA TYR A 124 10.20 13.56 -8.43
C TYR A 124 11.45 13.73 -7.57
N VAL A 125 12.04 12.61 -7.15
CA VAL A 125 13.25 12.57 -6.32
C VAL A 125 14.29 11.71 -7.03
N GLU A 126 15.40 12.31 -7.44
CA GLU A 126 16.57 11.63 -7.98
C GLU A 126 17.81 11.99 -7.17
N ASP A 127 18.19 11.11 -6.23
CA ASP A 127 19.26 11.35 -5.27
C ASP A 127 19.12 12.70 -4.54
N ASP A 128 19.94 13.70 -4.84
CA ASP A 128 19.85 15.04 -4.23
C ASP A 128 19.01 16.04 -5.05
N SER A 129 18.56 15.66 -6.26
CA SER A 129 17.62 16.45 -7.06
C SER A 129 16.18 16.17 -6.61
N VAL A 130 15.44 17.22 -6.30
CA VAL A 130 14.03 17.13 -5.87
C VAL A 130 13.22 18.18 -6.61
N GLU A 131 12.23 17.71 -7.37
CA GLU A 131 11.39 18.54 -8.22
C GLU A 131 9.90 18.28 -7.92
N ILE A 132 9.10 19.35 -7.87
CA ILE A 132 7.65 19.27 -7.85
C ILE A 132 7.19 19.62 -9.26
N LYS A 133 6.67 18.63 -9.99
CA LYS A 133 6.23 18.75 -11.38
C LYS A 133 4.71 18.84 -11.45
N SER A 134 4.18 19.42 -12.52
CA SER A 134 2.74 19.34 -12.80
C SER A 134 2.33 17.89 -13.09
N ALA A 135 1.16 17.49 -12.60
CA ALA A 135 0.53 16.20 -12.85
C ALA A 135 -0.90 16.35 -13.36
N THR A 136 -1.23 17.50 -13.95
CA THR A 136 -2.58 17.80 -14.45
C THR A 136 -3.05 16.76 -15.46
N ASP A 137 -2.17 16.29 -16.35
CA ASP A 137 -2.48 15.27 -17.37
C ASP A 137 -2.66 13.85 -16.80
N LEU A 138 -2.24 13.63 -15.54
CA LEU A 138 -2.37 12.38 -14.81
C LEU A 138 -3.61 12.37 -13.90
N TRP A 139 -4.14 13.54 -13.54
CA TRP A 139 -5.29 13.67 -12.64
C TRP A 139 -6.56 13.13 -13.30
N GLY A 140 -7.36 12.36 -12.57
CA GLY A 140 -8.56 11.68 -13.06
C GLY A 140 -8.29 10.30 -13.68
N ARG A 141 -7.04 9.97 -13.99
CA ARG A 141 -6.66 8.63 -14.47
C ARG A 141 -6.56 7.64 -13.32
N ASN A 142 -6.85 6.37 -13.60
CA ASN A 142 -6.74 5.31 -12.61
C ASN A 142 -5.27 5.02 -12.25
N ALA A 143 -5.04 4.41 -11.08
CA ALA A 143 -3.70 4.17 -10.54
C ALA A 143 -2.81 3.33 -11.48
N TYR A 144 -3.40 2.41 -12.25
CA TYR A 144 -2.66 1.49 -13.11
C TYR A 144 -2.17 2.18 -14.38
N GLU A 145 -3.03 2.99 -15.01
CA GLU A 145 -2.65 3.83 -16.16
C GLU A 145 -1.51 4.78 -15.79
N VAL A 146 -1.59 5.41 -14.61
CA VAL A 146 -0.55 6.35 -14.17
C VAL A 146 0.75 5.62 -13.82
N GLN A 147 0.68 4.42 -13.24
CA GLN A 147 1.85 3.56 -13.07
C GLN A 147 2.53 3.28 -14.41
N ASP A 148 1.77 2.88 -15.44
CA ASP A 148 2.34 2.58 -16.77
C ASP A 148 2.99 3.80 -17.42
N LEU A 149 2.31 4.95 -17.41
CA LEU A 149 2.82 6.19 -17.99
C LEU A 149 4.14 6.62 -17.33
N LEU A 150 4.22 6.52 -16.00
CA LEU A 150 5.42 6.89 -15.26
C LEU A 150 6.55 5.87 -15.42
N GLU A 151 6.24 4.58 -15.58
CA GLU A 151 7.23 3.56 -15.91
C GLU A 151 7.79 3.74 -17.32
N GLU A 152 6.96 4.14 -18.29
CA GLU A 152 7.39 4.47 -19.65
C GLU A 152 8.31 5.70 -19.66
N GLU A 153 7.93 6.76 -18.93
CA GLU A 153 8.69 8.02 -18.88
C GLU A 153 10.02 7.89 -18.13
N TYR A 154 10.02 7.24 -16.95
CA TYR A 154 11.16 7.24 -16.03
C TYR A 154 11.90 5.90 -15.95
N GLY A 155 11.37 4.83 -16.52
CA GLY A 155 11.97 3.50 -16.50
C GLY A 155 11.93 2.83 -15.12
N LYS A 156 13.05 2.24 -14.68
CA LYS A 156 13.13 1.47 -13.43
C LYS A 156 13.25 2.36 -12.19
N VAL A 157 12.16 3.03 -11.85
CA VAL A 157 12.01 3.88 -10.65
C VAL A 157 11.06 3.25 -9.65
N GLY A 158 10.97 3.82 -8.45
CA GLY A 158 9.94 3.53 -7.47
C GLY A 158 8.81 4.53 -7.60
N ILE A 159 7.57 4.05 -7.69
CA ILE A 159 6.39 4.90 -7.92
C ILE A 159 5.38 4.61 -6.82
N LEU A 160 4.83 5.67 -6.25
CA LEU A 160 3.69 5.66 -5.34
C LEU A 160 2.63 6.57 -5.93
N VAL A 161 1.40 6.08 -6.09
CA VAL A 161 0.35 6.80 -6.83
C VAL A 161 -1.01 6.67 -6.12
N ILE A 162 -1.85 7.68 -6.26
CA ILE A 162 -3.27 7.61 -5.90
C ILE A 162 -4.14 7.45 -7.15
N GLY A 163 -5.22 6.67 -7.05
CA GLY A 163 -6.29 6.66 -8.04
C GLY A 163 -7.34 7.75 -7.77
N PRO A 164 -8.44 7.77 -8.55
CA PRO A 164 -9.54 8.73 -8.38
C PRO A 164 -10.16 8.72 -6.98
N GLY A 165 -10.11 7.62 -6.23
CA GLY A 165 -10.55 7.56 -4.84
C GLY A 165 -9.77 8.52 -3.94
N GLY A 166 -8.44 8.62 -4.13
CA GLY A 166 -7.61 9.58 -3.42
C GLY A 166 -7.90 11.02 -3.84
N GLU A 167 -8.05 11.26 -5.14
CA GLU A 167 -8.37 12.58 -5.70
C GLU A 167 -9.72 13.12 -5.21
N LYS A 168 -10.71 12.24 -5.07
CA LYS A 168 -12.06 12.54 -4.56
C LYS A 168 -12.17 12.49 -3.03
N LEU A 169 -11.05 12.31 -2.33
CA LEU A 169 -10.96 12.29 -0.87
C LEU A 169 -11.83 11.21 -0.20
N VAL A 170 -12.00 10.06 -0.85
CA VAL A 170 -12.66 8.89 -0.22
C VAL A 170 -11.90 8.54 1.05
N ARG A 171 -12.56 8.53 2.22
CA ARG A 171 -11.86 8.48 3.52
C ARG A 171 -10.99 7.24 3.74
N PHE A 172 -11.21 6.18 2.98
CA PHE A 172 -10.43 4.94 2.97
C PHE A 172 -9.64 4.75 1.67
N ALA A 173 -9.34 5.82 0.94
CA ALA A 173 -8.42 5.78 -0.18
C ALA A 173 -6.99 5.46 0.29
N VAL A 174 -6.30 4.66 -0.50
CA VAL A 174 -4.97 4.14 -0.23
C VAL A 174 -3.97 4.65 -1.26
N VAL A 175 -2.68 4.47 -0.97
CA VAL A 175 -1.61 4.67 -1.95
C VAL A 175 -1.29 3.33 -2.59
N VAL A 176 -1.15 3.30 -3.92
CA VAL A 176 -0.91 2.11 -4.73
C VAL A 176 0.49 2.16 -5.35
N SER A 177 1.08 1.00 -5.60
CA SER A 177 2.36 0.82 -6.29
C SER A 177 2.37 -0.51 -7.04
N GLU A 178 3.09 -0.60 -8.16
CA GLU A 178 3.39 -1.87 -8.86
C GLU A 178 2.14 -2.75 -9.12
N LYS A 179 0.99 -2.10 -9.39
CA LYS A 179 -0.32 -2.69 -9.74
C LYS A 179 -0.77 -3.81 -8.78
N GLY A 180 -1.22 -3.45 -7.58
CA GLY A 180 -1.76 -4.39 -6.57
C GLY A 180 -1.10 -4.27 -5.21
N ARG A 181 0.02 -3.54 -5.08
CA ARG A 181 0.58 -3.19 -3.78
C ARG A 181 -0.18 -1.97 -3.28
N ALA A 182 -0.82 -2.09 -2.12
CA ALA A 182 -1.55 -1.00 -1.50
C ALA A 182 -1.06 -0.73 -0.08
N GLY A 183 -1.18 0.52 0.37
CA GLY A 183 -0.84 0.92 1.74
C GLY A 183 -1.66 2.12 2.20
N GLY A 184 -2.08 2.07 3.47
CA GLY A 184 -2.69 3.21 4.16
C GLY A 184 -4.20 3.17 4.25
N ARG A 185 -4.76 2.03 4.69
CA ARG A 185 -6.20 1.77 4.88
C ARG A 185 -6.96 2.90 5.58
N THR A 186 -6.28 3.57 6.50
CA THR A 186 -6.79 4.71 7.28
C THR A 186 -6.85 6.02 6.48
N GLY A 187 -6.90 5.97 5.15
CA GLY A 187 -7.13 7.14 4.30
C GLY A 187 -5.87 7.87 3.84
N MET A 188 -4.72 7.20 3.74
CA MET A 188 -3.48 7.86 3.33
C MET A 188 -3.52 8.37 1.89
N GLY A 189 -4.23 7.66 1.00
CA GLY A 189 -4.46 8.13 -0.37
C GLY A 189 -5.32 9.40 -0.42
N ALA A 190 -6.28 9.54 0.50
CA ALA A 190 -7.10 10.74 0.61
C ALA A 190 -6.30 11.94 1.14
N VAL A 191 -5.40 11.70 2.11
CA VAL A 191 -4.47 12.75 2.58
C VAL A 191 -3.56 13.18 1.43
N MET A 192 -3.01 12.24 0.67
CA MET A 192 -2.20 12.54 -0.52
C MET A 192 -2.97 13.36 -1.57
N GLY A 193 -4.22 12.98 -1.87
CA GLY A 193 -5.10 13.74 -2.77
C GLY A 193 -5.47 15.13 -2.25
N SER A 194 -5.70 15.29 -0.94
CA SER A 194 -6.02 16.60 -0.33
C SER A 194 -4.92 17.65 -0.55
N LYS A 195 -3.68 17.17 -0.72
CA LYS A 195 -2.49 17.97 -0.98
C LYS A 195 -2.25 18.25 -2.47
N ASN A 196 -3.13 17.78 -3.36
CA ASN A 196 -2.95 17.78 -4.81
C ASN A 196 -1.68 17.05 -5.26
N LEU A 197 -1.28 15.99 -4.55
CA LEU A 197 -0.12 15.17 -4.91
C LEU A 197 -0.58 13.87 -5.55
N LYS A 198 -0.45 13.74 -6.87
CA LYS A 198 -0.88 12.57 -7.64
C LYS A 198 0.06 11.38 -7.48
N ALA A 199 1.38 11.65 -7.48
CA ALA A 199 2.38 10.59 -7.40
C ALA A 199 3.69 11.07 -6.73
N VAL A 200 4.44 10.11 -6.22
CA VAL A 200 5.83 10.26 -5.80
C VAL A 200 6.68 9.28 -6.60
N VAL A 201 7.64 9.80 -7.35
CA VAL A 201 8.57 9.03 -8.18
C VAL A 201 9.97 9.17 -7.60
N ILE A 202 10.62 8.04 -7.36
CA ILE A 202 11.90 7.99 -6.63
C ILE A 202 12.91 7.15 -7.42
N LYS A 203 14.08 7.75 -7.66
CA LYS A 203 15.24 7.13 -8.25
C LYS A 203 16.45 7.36 -7.34
N GLY A 204 17.03 6.28 -6.87
CA GLY A 204 18.18 6.31 -5.99
C GLY A 204 19.32 5.49 -6.56
N THR A 205 20.52 6.07 -6.58
CA THR A 205 21.71 5.40 -7.14
C THR A 205 22.81 5.17 -6.11
N LYS A 206 22.70 5.76 -4.92
CA LYS A 206 23.73 5.67 -3.87
C LYS A 206 23.72 4.31 -3.17
N GLU A 207 24.84 4.01 -2.55
CA GLU A 207 24.98 2.88 -1.64
C GLU A 207 24.31 3.17 -0.30
N ILE A 208 23.68 2.14 0.27
CA ILE A 208 23.05 2.23 1.59
C ILE A 208 24.13 1.94 2.66
N PRO A 209 24.32 2.82 3.66
CA PRO A 209 25.43 2.69 4.59
C PRO A 209 25.28 1.49 5.52
N ALA A 210 26.27 0.60 5.53
CA ALA A 210 26.32 -0.58 6.38
C ALA A 210 27.63 -0.63 7.19
N ILE A 211 27.57 -1.00 8.48
CA ILE A 211 28.79 -1.18 9.30
C ILE A 211 29.55 -2.42 8.87
N ASN A 212 28.83 -3.53 8.67
CA ASN A 212 29.40 -4.84 8.37
C ASN A 212 28.69 -5.47 7.16
N PRO A 213 29.06 -5.07 5.92
CA PRO A 213 28.47 -5.62 4.70
C PRO A 213 28.58 -7.14 4.60
N GLU A 214 29.72 -7.71 5.00
CA GLU A 214 29.93 -9.17 4.92
C GLU A 214 29.09 -9.94 5.93
N GLY A 215 28.98 -9.42 7.16
CA GLY A 215 28.07 -10.01 8.15
C GLY A 215 26.60 -9.93 7.72
N LEU A 216 26.18 -8.83 7.08
CA LEU A 216 24.84 -8.73 6.50
C LEU A 216 24.61 -9.77 5.40
N LYS A 217 25.62 -10.03 4.56
CA LYS A 217 25.55 -11.01 3.49
C LYS A 217 25.46 -12.45 4.04
N GLU A 218 26.21 -12.76 5.10
CA GLU A 218 26.14 -14.05 5.79
C GLU A 218 24.75 -14.26 6.41
N MET A 219 24.25 -13.29 7.18
CA MET A 219 22.90 -13.33 7.75
C MET A 219 21.81 -13.42 6.67
N ALA A 220 21.98 -12.74 5.53
CA ALA A 220 21.05 -12.86 4.41
C ALA A 220 21.01 -14.29 3.88
N LYS A 221 22.17 -14.92 3.66
CA LYS A 221 22.26 -16.30 3.17
C LYS A 221 21.56 -17.27 4.12
N GLU A 222 21.81 -17.13 5.41
CA GLU A 222 21.17 -17.94 6.45
C GLU A 222 19.65 -17.73 6.46
N GLY A 223 19.18 -16.48 6.52
CA GLY A 223 17.75 -16.18 6.56
C GLY A 223 17.00 -16.64 5.31
N TYR A 224 17.58 -16.51 4.12
CA TYR A 224 16.97 -17.04 2.90
C TYR A 224 16.91 -18.58 2.90
N ALA A 225 17.95 -19.25 3.42
CA ALA A 225 17.99 -20.69 3.54
C ALA A 225 16.95 -21.19 4.56
N GLU A 226 16.83 -20.51 5.70
CA GLU A 226 15.85 -20.81 6.75
C GLU A 226 14.41 -20.71 6.23
N ILE A 227 14.07 -19.61 5.55
CA ILE A 227 12.72 -19.43 4.97
C ILE A 227 12.39 -20.57 4.00
N LYS A 228 13.34 -20.93 3.14
CA LYS A 228 13.13 -21.99 2.14
C LYS A 228 13.03 -23.39 2.77
N ALA A 229 13.68 -23.61 3.91
CA ALA A 229 13.67 -24.87 4.64
C ALA A 229 12.44 -25.04 5.54
N ALA A 230 11.63 -23.99 5.72
CA ALA A 230 10.41 -24.06 6.53
C ALA A 230 9.39 -25.05 5.95
N GLU A 231 8.78 -25.86 6.80
CA GLU A 231 7.85 -26.94 6.42
C GLU A 231 6.70 -26.46 5.51
N ASN A 232 6.20 -25.25 5.76
CA ASN A 232 5.05 -24.69 5.04
C ASN A 232 5.43 -23.85 3.82
N TYR A 233 6.72 -23.77 3.44
CA TYR A 233 7.20 -22.89 2.38
C TYR A 233 6.51 -23.16 1.03
N ASP A 234 6.43 -24.44 0.62
CA ASP A 234 5.84 -24.79 -0.67
C ASP A 234 4.34 -24.46 -0.72
N PHE A 235 3.63 -24.69 0.39
CA PHE A 235 2.21 -24.34 0.50
C PHE A 235 2.00 -22.82 0.49
N TRP A 236 2.85 -22.06 1.19
CA TRP A 236 2.84 -20.61 1.14
C TRP A 236 3.10 -20.06 -0.26
N VAL A 237 4.10 -20.57 -0.99
CA VAL A 237 4.38 -20.15 -2.37
C VAL A 237 3.22 -20.55 -3.30
N ARG A 238 2.49 -21.63 -2.99
CA ARG A 238 1.36 -22.08 -3.78
C ARG A 238 0.13 -21.18 -3.61
N GLN A 239 -0.29 -20.89 -2.39
CA GLN A 239 -1.55 -20.19 -2.09
C GLN A 239 -1.40 -18.82 -1.41
N GLY A 240 -0.25 -18.53 -0.79
CA GLY A 240 0.00 -17.26 -0.12
C GLY A 240 -1.05 -17.01 0.97
N THR A 241 -1.57 -15.78 1.01
CA THR A 241 -2.60 -15.43 1.99
C THR A 241 -3.94 -16.11 1.70
N MET A 242 -4.22 -16.48 0.44
CA MET A 242 -5.50 -17.07 0.04
C MET A 242 -5.84 -18.38 0.74
N ALA A 243 -4.85 -19.13 1.24
CA ALA A 243 -5.07 -20.31 2.09
C ALA A 243 -5.90 -20.00 3.36
N THR A 244 -6.00 -18.72 3.73
CA THR A 244 -6.78 -18.27 4.87
C THR A 244 -8.29 -18.38 4.62
N ILE A 245 -8.78 -18.45 3.37
CA ILE A 245 -10.23 -18.66 3.10
C ILE A 245 -10.67 -20.02 3.67
N GLU A 246 -9.97 -21.11 3.28
CA GLU A 246 -10.21 -22.46 3.77
C GLU A 246 -10.11 -22.54 5.29
N TRP A 247 -9.05 -21.93 5.85
CA TRP A 247 -8.84 -21.92 7.29
C TRP A 247 -9.96 -21.17 8.03
N SER A 248 -10.36 -19.99 7.55
CA SER A 248 -11.40 -19.18 8.15
C SER A 248 -12.76 -19.87 8.07
N GLN A 249 -13.08 -20.51 6.94
CA GLN A 249 -14.28 -21.32 6.79
C GLN A 249 -14.32 -22.47 7.80
N ALA A 250 -13.25 -23.26 7.89
CA ALA A 250 -13.19 -24.42 8.79
C ALA A 250 -13.29 -24.02 10.28
N ASN A 251 -12.88 -22.80 10.62
CA ASN A 251 -12.91 -22.28 11.99
C ASN A 251 -14.11 -21.35 12.27
N SER A 252 -15.06 -21.22 11.33
CA SER A 252 -16.24 -20.35 11.48
C SER A 252 -15.91 -18.88 11.76
N VAL A 253 -14.86 -18.37 11.10
CA VAL A 253 -14.40 -16.97 11.19
C VAL A 253 -14.29 -16.29 9.82
N LEU A 254 -14.89 -16.85 8.77
CA LEU A 254 -14.96 -16.23 7.45
C LEU A 254 -16.06 -15.14 7.43
N PRO A 255 -15.73 -13.85 7.24
CA PRO A 255 -16.74 -12.80 7.22
C PRO A 255 -17.77 -13.04 6.12
N THR A 256 -19.04 -13.18 6.51
CA THR A 256 -20.11 -13.56 5.58
C THR A 256 -21.37 -12.72 5.80
N TYR A 257 -21.94 -12.18 4.72
CA TYR A 257 -23.09 -11.25 4.73
C TYR A 257 -22.98 -10.12 5.76
N ASN A 258 -22.02 -9.21 5.61
CA ASN A 258 -21.73 -8.15 6.57
C ASN A 258 -21.49 -8.67 8.01
N PHE A 259 -20.66 -9.70 8.14
CA PHE A 259 -20.34 -10.38 9.41
C PHE A 259 -21.53 -10.99 10.17
N ARG A 260 -22.71 -11.15 9.53
CA ARG A 260 -23.84 -11.86 10.14
C ARG A 260 -23.52 -13.33 10.42
N GLU A 261 -22.66 -13.92 9.58
CA GLU A 261 -22.26 -15.32 9.67
C GLU A 261 -20.73 -15.45 9.59
N GLY A 262 -20.22 -16.57 10.11
CA GLY A 262 -18.79 -16.92 10.11
C GLY A 262 -18.42 -18.04 9.13
N VAL A 263 -19.41 -18.52 8.38
CA VAL A 263 -19.27 -19.56 7.35
C VAL A 263 -20.04 -19.12 6.12
N PHE A 264 -19.55 -19.48 4.94
CA PHE A 264 -20.21 -19.18 3.66
C PHE A 264 -20.43 -20.46 2.88
N ASP A 265 -21.65 -20.74 2.42
CA ASP A 265 -21.96 -22.00 1.72
C ASP A 265 -21.17 -22.15 0.40
N GLU A 266 -20.95 -21.05 -0.32
CA GLU A 266 -20.25 -21.04 -1.61
C GLU A 266 -18.74 -20.74 -1.49
N TRP A 267 -18.15 -20.90 -0.30
CA TRP A 267 -16.74 -20.58 -0.04
C TRP A 267 -15.75 -21.29 -0.98
N GLU A 268 -16.07 -22.50 -1.44
CA GLU A 268 -15.22 -23.26 -2.38
C GLU A 268 -14.98 -22.46 -3.68
N GLY A 269 -15.97 -21.68 -4.10
CA GLY A 269 -15.92 -20.81 -5.28
C GLY A 269 -15.00 -19.61 -5.13
N ILE A 270 -14.49 -19.32 -3.93
CA ILE A 270 -13.54 -18.22 -3.67
C ILE A 270 -12.28 -18.66 -2.90
N SER A 271 -12.09 -19.98 -2.78
CA SER A 271 -11.00 -20.60 -2.02
C SER A 271 -9.60 -20.35 -2.59
N GLY A 272 -8.56 -20.59 -1.79
CA GLY A 272 -7.18 -20.66 -2.29
C GLY A 272 -7.00 -21.72 -3.37
N SER A 273 -7.65 -22.89 -3.23
CA SER A 273 -7.70 -23.91 -4.28
C SER A 273 -8.34 -23.41 -5.58
N LYS A 274 -9.44 -22.65 -5.51
CA LYS A 274 -10.04 -22.02 -6.69
C LYS A 274 -9.11 -20.98 -7.32
N MET A 275 -8.46 -20.16 -6.50
CA MET A 275 -7.49 -19.17 -6.97
C MET A 275 -6.34 -19.82 -7.77
N GLU A 276 -5.86 -21.00 -7.36
CA GLU A 276 -4.82 -21.73 -8.11
C GLU A 276 -5.23 -22.03 -9.56
N GLU A 277 -6.51 -22.24 -9.83
CA GLU A 277 -7.02 -22.43 -11.20
C GLU A 277 -6.89 -21.16 -12.04
N TYR A 278 -6.95 -19.97 -11.42
CA TYR A 278 -6.94 -18.64 -12.06
C TYR A 278 -5.54 -18.01 -12.11
N LYS A 279 -4.61 -18.51 -11.31
CA LYS A 279 -3.25 -17.96 -11.17
C LYS A 279 -2.44 -18.14 -12.45
N VAL A 280 -2.05 -17.03 -13.08
CA VAL A 280 -1.22 -17.01 -14.30
C VAL A 280 0.24 -16.67 -14.02
N SER A 281 0.51 -15.94 -12.93
CA SER A 281 1.87 -15.66 -12.49
C SER A 281 1.90 -15.29 -11.00
N GLN A 282 3.09 -15.00 -10.49
CA GLN A 282 3.31 -14.59 -9.11
C GLN A 282 4.39 -13.51 -9.08
N LYS A 283 4.25 -12.55 -8.17
CA LYS A 283 5.25 -11.52 -7.92
C LYS A 283 5.52 -11.31 -6.44
N GLY A 284 6.73 -10.83 -6.13
CA GLY A 284 7.18 -10.54 -4.78
C GLY A 284 7.42 -9.05 -4.54
N CYS A 285 7.44 -8.65 -3.28
CA CYS A 285 8.06 -7.40 -2.85
C CYS A 285 9.59 -7.47 -3.07
N PRO A 286 10.31 -6.33 -3.11
CA PRO A 286 11.77 -6.35 -3.22
C PRO A 286 12.42 -7.21 -2.12
N PHE A 287 13.44 -8.00 -2.53
CA PHE A 287 14.22 -8.90 -1.67
C PHE A 287 13.42 -10.04 -0.99
N CYS A 288 12.22 -10.37 -1.46
CA CYS A 288 11.43 -11.48 -0.92
C CYS A 288 11.68 -12.78 -1.71
N ASN A 289 12.00 -13.88 -1.02
CA ASN A 289 12.08 -15.23 -1.59
C ASN A 289 10.83 -16.10 -1.31
N MET A 290 9.82 -15.58 -0.65
CA MET A 290 8.56 -16.28 -0.32
C MET A 290 7.38 -15.56 -0.96
N GLN A 291 7.42 -15.42 -2.28
CA GLN A 291 6.52 -14.57 -3.04
C GLN A 291 5.07 -14.99 -2.81
N CYS A 292 4.20 -14.02 -2.49
CA CYS A 292 2.79 -14.26 -2.16
C CYS A 292 1.82 -13.46 -3.03
N GLY A 293 2.32 -12.59 -3.93
CA GLY A 293 1.46 -11.77 -4.78
C GLY A 293 0.92 -12.59 -5.95
N MET A 294 -0.23 -13.23 -5.74
CA MET A 294 -0.87 -14.10 -6.72
C MET A 294 -1.48 -13.26 -7.82
N GLN A 295 -1.06 -13.46 -9.07
CA GLN A 295 -1.60 -12.76 -10.23
C GLN A 295 -2.63 -13.65 -10.90
N CYS A 296 -3.90 -13.25 -10.88
CA CYS A 296 -5.02 -14.01 -11.42
C CYS A 296 -5.61 -13.31 -12.65
N GLU A 297 -5.93 -14.09 -13.69
CA GLU A 297 -6.63 -13.60 -14.88
C GLU A 297 -8.14 -13.62 -14.67
N ILE A 298 -8.81 -12.52 -14.97
CA ILE A 298 -10.27 -12.40 -14.93
C ILE A 298 -10.86 -13.01 -16.21
N ARG A 299 -11.75 -13.99 -16.08
CA ARG A 299 -12.34 -14.77 -17.17
C ARG A 299 -13.74 -14.29 -17.56
N ASP A 300 -14.45 -13.63 -16.65
CA ASP A 300 -15.77 -13.05 -16.90
C ASP A 300 -15.96 -11.67 -16.24
N GLY A 301 -16.97 -10.92 -16.70
CA GLY A 301 -17.31 -9.60 -16.18
C GLY A 301 -16.62 -8.42 -16.89
N PRO A 302 -16.77 -7.19 -16.36
CA PRO A 302 -16.33 -5.96 -17.02
C PRO A 302 -14.84 -5.86 -17.31
N TYR A 303 -14.00 -6.54 -16.53
CA TYR A 303 -12.54 -6.56 -16.67
C TYR A 303 -12.01 -7.88 -17.22
N LYS A 304 -12.82 -8.65 -17.95
CA LYS A 304 -12.39 -9.88 -18.59
C LYS A 304 -11.10 -9.69 -19.41
N GLY A 305 -10.13 -10.59 -19.21
CA GLY A 305 -8.80 -10.59 -19.83
C GLY A 305 -7.75 -9.79 -19.07
N GLU A 306 -8.14 -9.03 -18.04
CA GLU A 306 -7.20 -8.31 -17.19
C GLU A 306 -6.61 -9.24 -16.13
N ILE A 307 -5.44 -8.85 -15.62
CA ILE A 307 -4.75 -9.54 -14.53
C ILE A 307 -4.76 -8.66 -13.30
N CYS A 308 -5.11 -9.21 -12.14
CA CYS A 308 -5.05 -8.50 -10.87
C CYS A 308 -4.30 -9.30 -9.79
N GLU A 309 -3.74 -8.59 -8.82
CA GLU A 309 -3.16 -9.22 -7.63
C GLU A 309 -4.26 -9.51 -6.61
N VAL A 310 -4.23 -10.68 -5.98
CA VAL A 310 -5.20 -11.05 -4.94
C VAL A 310 -4.53 -11.35 -3.61
N ASP A 311 -5.22 -10.91 -2.55
CA ASP A 311 -4.94 -11.24 -1.17
C ASP A 311 -6.23 -11.75 -0.50
N TYR A 312 -6.09 -12.58 0.54
CA TYR A 312 -7.21 -13.11 1.31
C TYR A 312 -8.23 -12.05 1.72
N GLU A 313 -7.76 -10.94 2.28
CA GLU A 313 -8.64 -9.87 2.79
C GLU A 313 -9.52 -9.30 1.67
N ASN A 314 -8.97 -9.18 0.45
CA ASN A 314 -9.70 -8.64 -0.69
C ASN A 314 -10.83 -9.60 -1.08
N ILE A 315 -10.51 -10.89 -1.19
CA ILE A 315 -11.49 -11.90 -1.61
C ILE A 315 -12.51 -12.19 -0.52
N GLY A 316 -12.12 -12.23 0.76
CA GLY A 316 -13.07 -12.40 1.86
C GLY A 316 -14.05 -11.22 1.96
N MET A 317 -13.54 -9.99 1.84
CA MET A 317 -14.36 -8.78 2.01
C MET A 317 -15.18 -8.40 0.78
N LEU A 318 -14.75 -8.78 -0.44
CA LEU A 318 -15.46 -8.53 -1.70
C LEU A 318 -16.16 -9.78 -2.26
N GLY A 319 -16.00 -10.92 -1.59
CA GLY A 319 -16.64 -12.21 -1.89
C GLY A 319 -17.68 -12.56 -0.83
N SER A 320 -17.30 -13.41 0.13
CA SER A 320 -18.19 -13.96 1.16
C SER A 320 -18.91 -12.89 1.98
N ASN A 321 -18.22 -11.79 2.34
CA ASN A 321 -18.84 -10.71 3.10
C ASN A 321 -20.00 -10.04 2.34
N LEU A 322 -20.00 -10.11 1.01
CA LEU A 322 -21.06 -9.62 0.13
C LEU A 322 -21.99 -10.72 -0.38
N GLY A 323 -21.77 -11.98 0.01
CA GLY A 323 -22.53 -13.11 -0.51
C GLY A 323 -22.18 -13.51 -1.94
N ILE A 324 -20.96 -13.22 -2.41
CA ILE A 324 -20.51 -13.51 -3.77
C ILE A 324 -19.61 -14.75 -3.74
N GLY A 325 -20.12 -15.87 -4.27
CA GLY A 325 -19.41 -17.15 -4.43
C GLY A 325 -18.68 -17.32 -5.76
N ASP A 326 -18.81 -16.35 -6.67
CA ASP A 326 -18.16 -16.36 -7.97
C ASP A 326 -16.81 -15.60 -7.91
N PHE A 327 -15.71 -16.32 -8.17
CA PHE A 327 -14.37 -15.75 -8.11
C PHE A 327 -14.18 -14.61 -9.12
N ASP A 328 -14.72 -14.71 -10.34
CA ASP A 328 -14.56 -13.66 -11.35
C ASP A 328 -15.14 -12.33 -10.87
N TRP A 329 -16.31 -12.35 -10.23
CA TRP A 329 -16.91 -11.14 -9.67
C TRP A 329 -16.10 -10.56 -8.51
N ALA A 330 -15.54 -11.40 -7.63
CA ALA A 330 -14.62 -10.94 -6.59
C ALA A 330 -13.35 -10.30 -7.18
N LEU A 331 -12.79 -10.88 -8.25
CA LEU A 331 -11.63 -10.33 -8.96
C LEU A 331 -11.94 -8.98 -9.62
N ASN A 332 -13.12 -8.84 -10.24
CA ASN A 332 -13.55 -7.58 -10.86
C ASN A 332 -13.64 -6.45 -9.83
N LEU A 333 -14.23 -6.71 -8.66
CA LEU A 333 -14.31 -5.73 -7.56
C LEU A 333 -12.92 -5.40 -7.00
N ASN A 334 -12.05 -6.40 -6.85
CA ASN A 334 -10.67 -6.21 -6.41
C ASN A 334 -9.89 -5.31 -7.37
N LEU A 335 -9.94 -5.59 -8.68
CA LEU A 335 -9.25 -4.79 -9.69
C LEU A 335 -9.80 -3.36 -9.76
N LEU A 336 -11.12 -3.19 -9.61
CA LEU A 336 -11.73 -1.87 -9.53
C LEU A 336 -11.17 -1.09 -8.32
N ALA A 337 -11.10 -1.71 -7.14
CA ALA A 337 -10.58 -1.08 -5.94
C ALA A 337 -9.10 -0.65 -6.10
N ASP A 338 -8.27 -1.50 -6.70
CA ASP A 338 -6.88 -1.19 -6.99
C ASP A 338 -6.72 -0.04 -8.00
N LYS A 339 -7.50 -0.04 -9.08
CA LYS A 339 -7.50 1.03 -10.10
C LYS A 339 -7.98 2.35 -9.50
N GLU A 340 -9.00 2.33 -8.67
CA GLU A 340 -9.54 3.51 -7.98
C GLU A 340 -8.64 3.98 -6.82
N GLY A 341 -7.76 3.11 -6.31
CA GLY A 341 -6.90 3.39 -5.16
C GLY A 341 -7.69 3.48 -3.85
N ILE A 342 -8.57 2.52 -3.59
CA ILE A 342 -9.39 2.43 -2.37
C ILE A 342 -9.18 1.11 -1.63
N ASP A 343 -9.25 1.15 -0.29
CA ASP A 343 -9.06 -0.03 0.56
C ASP A 343 -10.16 -1.08 0.33
N THR A 344 -9.77 -2.28 -0.11
CA THR A 344 -10.67 -3.41 -0.39
C THR A 344 -11.45 -3.84 0.85
N ILE A 345 -10.83 -3.82 2.03
CA ILE A 345 -11.48 -4.22 3.28
C ILE A 345 -12.59 -3.22 3.62
N THR A 346 -12.27 -1.92 3.69
CA THR A 346 -13.26 -0.91 4.03
C THR A 346 -14.33 -0.79 2.94
N LEU A 347 -13.98 -0.93 1.67
CA LEU A 347 -14.95 -1.01 0.56
C LEU A 347 -15.93 -2.16 0.79
N GLY A 348 -15.44 -3.38 1.05
CA GLY A 348 -16.26 -4.55 1.34
C GLY A 348 -17.17 -4.34 2.55
N SER A 349 -16.69 -3.71 3.62
CA SER A 349 -17.51 -3.37 4.79
C SER A 349 -18.61 -2.36 4.46
N VAL A 350 -18.32 -1.31 3.68
CA VAL A 350 -19.31 -0.29 3.29
C VAL A 350 -20.37 -0.89 2.38
N LEU A 351 -19.96 -1.72 1.41
CA LEU A 351 -20.88 -2.44 0.52
C LEU A 351 -21.74 -3.43 1.31
N GLY A 352 -21.16 -4.20 2.24
CA GLY A 352 -21.89 -5.12 3.10
C GLY A 352 -22.95 -4.40 3.95
N PHE A 353 -22.58 -3.27 4.56
CA PHE A 353 -23.51 -2.43 5.32
C PHE A 353 -24.65 -1.91 4.43
N ALA A 354 -24.33 -1.40 3.24
CA ALA A 354 -25.34 -0.89 2.30
C ALA A 354 -26.30 -2.00 1.86
N THR A 355 -25.79 -3.17 1.49
CA THR A 355 -26.60 -4.35 1.12
C THR A 355 -27.54 -4.75 2.25
N GLU A 356 -27.05 -4.86 3.49
CA GLU A 356 -27.90 -5.20 4.64
C GLU A 356 -28.97 -4.12 4.92
N CYS A 357 -28.62 -2.84 4.77
CA CYS A 357 -29.59 -1.75 4.86
C CYS A 357 -30.69 -1.87 3.79
N MET A 358 -30.34 -2.24 2.56
CA MET A 358 -31.33 -2.48 1.49
C MET A 358 -32.22 -3.68 1.80
N GLU A 359 -31.66 -4.81 2.26
CA GLU A 359 -32.42 -6.00 2.66
C GLU A 359 -33.43 -5.69 3.77
N LYS A 360 -33.06 -4.78 4.68
CA LYS A 360 -33.92 -4.32 5.79
C LYS A 360 -34.87 -3.17 5.40
N GLY A 361 -34.83 -2.69 4.16
CA GLY A 361 -35.64 -1.57 3.68
C GLY A 361 -35.28 -0.21 4.30
N LEU A 362 -34.04 -0.06 4.79
CA LEU A 362 -33.50 1.20 5.33
C LEU A 362 -32.89 2.08 4.24
N LEU A 363 -32.52 1.50 3.10
CA LEU A 363 -32.07 2.20 1.90
C LEU A 363 -32.84 1.68 0.68
N SER A 364 -33.24 2.58 -0.22
CA SER A 364 -33.79 2.23 -1.53
C SER A 364 -32.69 2.05 -2.58
N LYS A 365 -33.03 1.42 -3.70
CA LYS A 365 -32.10 1.27 -4.84
C LYS A 365 -31.68 2.65 -5.39
N GLU A 366 -32.61 3.59 -5.44
CA GLU A 366 -32.37 4.95 -5.92
C GLU A 366 -31.44 5.75 -5.00
N GLU A 367 -31.40 5.45 -3.70
CA GLU A 367 -30.49 6.12 -2.75
C GLU A 367 -29.05 5.61 -2.84
N VAL A 368 -28.85 4.36 -3.28
CA VAL A 368 -27.52 3.74 -3.42
C VAL A 368 -26.87 4.10 -4.76
N GLY A 369 -27.66 4.36 -5.79
CA GLY A 369 -27.20 4.77 -7.13
C GLY A 369 -27.72 3.88 -8.25
#